data_AF-A0A2D7KPX0-F1
#
_entry.id   AF-A0A2D7KPX0-F1
#
_cell.length_a   1.000
_cell.length_b   1.000
_cell.length_c   1.000
_cell.angle_alpha   90.00
_cell.angle_beta   90.00
_cell.angle_gamma   90.00
#
_symmetry.space_group_name_H-M   'P 1'
#
loop_
_entity.id
_entity.type
_entity.pdbx_description
1 polymer ?
#
loop_
_entity_poly.entity_id
_entity_poly.type
_entity_poly.pdbx_seq_one_letter_code
_entity_poly.pdbx_strand_id
1 'polypeptide(L)'
;MRKLFKKILLTIFWTSLLCISAIVLVFSTINPNHFRSLISDRIAVSSEYNVIIDGDLSWQFWPMLSLQANNVRVEKKIMHGSFPLLDLEAVSASTSGNKLLRGDLKEVALKISNGAIKGLDVNEIILVIKKMAKCLCLVSAPSGGETNFTELTANIIYSENILKNDDLLLKGDEFSVTGSGTIANFNTELTDYNLFLRFESSNHQPESRLKLLTNTPIPIHCTGLIEAPVCVPKLDQILRKIVEYESKNQIKKLEIATEKKLKTKIDKALKNAKKELEGIMDESIDADQILKQIFKF
;
A
#
# COMPACT_ATOMS: atom_id res chain seq x y z
N MET A 1 -0.21 18.42 -65.56
CA MET A 1 0.10 18.14 -64.13
C MET A 1 -0.53 19.12 -63.13
N ARG A 2 -0.35 20.45 -63.25
CA ARG A 2 -0.86 21.46 -62.27
C ARG A 2 -2.39 21.46 -62.04
N LYS A 3 -3.20 21.17 -63.06
CA LYS A 3 -4.68 21.07 -62.92
C LYS A 3 -5.13 19.79 -62.21
N LEU A 4 -4.38 18.69 -62.38
CA LEU A 4 -4.68 17.39 -61.77
C LEU A 4 -4.33 17.42 -60.27
N PHE A 5 -3.18 18.02 -59.93
CA PHE A 5 -2.75 18.26 -58.55
C PHE A 5 -3.75 19.11 -57.77
N LYS A 6 -4.27 20.20 -58.38
CA LYS A 6 -5.31 21.04 -57.76
C LYS A 6 -6.60 20.26 -57.47
N LYS A 7 -7.03 19.37 -58.37
CA LYS A 7 -8.24 18.56 -58.16
C LYS A 7 -8.05 17.56 -57.01
N ILE A 8 -6.91 16.88 -56.97
CA ILE A 8 -6.57 15.93 -55.88
C ILE A 8 -6.51 16.65 -54.53
N LEU A 9 -5.91 17.84 -54.49
CA LEU A 9 -5.82 18.63 -53.26
C LEU A 9 -7.20 19.10 -52.79
N LEU A 10 -8.09 19.47 -53.72
CA LEU A 10 -9.47 19.85 -53.41
C LEU A 10 -10.29 18.67 -52.90
N THR A 11 -10.12 17.47 -53.48
CA THR A 11 -10.82 16.27 -53.02
C THR A 11 -10.37 15.85 -51.63
N ILE A 12 -9.06 15.89 -51.34
CA ILE A 12 -8.52 15.58 -50.01
C ILE A 12 -9.03 16.58 -48.98
N PHE A 13 -9.07 17.87 -49.34
CA PHE A 13 -9.59 18.92 -48.48
C PHE A 13 -11.07 18.69 -48.13
N TRP A 14 -11.91 18.39 -49.13
CA TRP A 14 -13.33 18.10 -48.89
C TRP A 14 -13.56 16.82 -48.08
N THR A 15 -12.80 15.75 -48.33
CA THR A 15 -12.89 14.54 -47.52
C THR A 15 -12.45 14.77 -46.08
N SER A 16 -11.39 15.56 -45.87
CA SER A 16 -10.93 15.93 -44.52
C SER A 16 -11.99 16.76 -43.80
N LEU A 17 -12.58 17.74 -44.47
CA LEU A 17 -13.66 18.56 -43.93
C LEU A 17 -14.88 17.72 -43.54
N LEU A 18 -15.25 16.74 -44.38
CA LEU A 18 -16.35 15.82 -44.11
C LEU A 18 -16.05 14.91 -42.91
N CYS A 19 -14.82 14.38 -42.80
CA CYS A 19 -14.39 13.62 -41.63
C CYS A 19 -14.42 14.46 -40.35
N ILE A 20 -13.91 15.70 -40.39
CA ILE A 20 -13.94 16.61 -39.24
C ILE A 20 -15.39 16.93 -38.84
N SER A 21 -16.27 17.21 -39.80
CA SER A 21 -17.69 17.44 -39.54
C SER A 21 -18.38 16.23 -38.92
N ALA A 22 -18.11 15.02 -39.42
CA ALA A 22 -18.63 13.77 -38.86
C ALA A 22 -18.14 13.55 -37.42
N ILE A 23 -16.86 13.81 -37.16
CA ILE A 23 -16.28 13.75 -35.80
C ILE A 23 -17.01 14.74 -34.89
N VAL A 24 -17.14 16.00 -35.28
CA VAL A 24 -17.84 17.04 -34.49
C VAL A 24 -19.28 16.63 -34.20
N LEU A 25 -20.00 16.06 -35.16
CA LEU A 25 -21.36 15.55 -34.96
C LEU A 25 -21.43 14.42 -33.93
N VAL A 26 -20.50 13.46 -33.98
CA VAL A 26 -20.42 12.37 -32.99
C VAL A 26 -20.16 12.93 -31.58
N PHE A 27 -19.19 13.85 -31.44
CA PHE A 27 -18.88 14.47 -30.15
C PHE A 27 -20.03 15.36 -29.62
N SER A 28 -20.79 16.01 -30.50
CA SER A 28 -21.92 16.85 -30.11
C SER A 28 -23.17 16.05 -29.72
N THR A 29 -23.34 14.83 -30.24
CA THR A 29 -24.54 14.02 -30.01
C THR A 29 -24.41 13.06 -28.83
N ILE A 30 -23.19 12.63 -28.50
CA ILE A 30 -22.91 11.71 -27.38
C ILE A 30 -22.49 12.53 -26.15
N ASN A 31 -23.44 13.21 -25.51
CA ASN A 31 -23.17 13.91 -24.24
C ASN A 31 -23.18 12.89 -23.07
N PRO A 32 -22.03 12.67 -22.40
CA PRO A 32 -21.91 11.71 -21.30
C PRO A 32 -22.88 11.98 -20.14
N ASN A 33 -23.25 13.26 -19.95
CA ASN A 33 -24.02 13.68 -18.79
C ASN A 33 -25.45 13.14 -18.76
N HIS A 34 -25.99 12.69 -19.89
CA HIS A 34 -27.29 12.00 -19.93
C HIS A 34 -27.26 10.63 -19.24
N PHE A 35 -26.08 10.03 -19.06
CA PHE A 35 -25.93 8.72 -18.45
C PHE A 35 -25.76 8.77 -16.92
N ARG A 36 -25.63 9.96 -16.31
CA ARG A 36 -25.45 10.10 -14.85
C ARG A 36 -26.53 9.35 -14.07
N SER A 37 -27.80 9.61 -14.39
CA SER A 37 -28.94 8.96 -13.71
C SER A 37 -28.94 7.46 -13.93
N LEU A 38 -28.70 7.01 -15.17
CA LEU A 38 -28.65 5.59 -15.50
C LEU A 38 -27.55 4.84 -14.73
N ILE A 39 -26.38 5.46 -14.56
CA ILE A 39 -25.26 4.86 -13.81
C ILE A 39 -25.62 4.78 -12.32
N SER A 40 -26.09 5.88 -11.73
CA SER A 40 -26.49 5.94 -10.33
C SER A 40 -27.63 4.95 -10.01
N ASP A 41 -28.66 4.89 -10.84
CA ASP A 41 -29.82 4.01 -10.65
C ASP A 41 -29.43 2.53 -10.76
N ARG A 42 -28.56 2.19 -11.73
CA ARG A 42 -28.10 0.79 -11.90
C ARG A 42 -27.30 0.32 -10.70
N ILE A 43 -26.44 1.17 -10.14
CA ILE A 43 -25.65 0.82 -8.97
C ILE A 43 -26.53 0.75 -7.71
N ALA A 44 -27.47 1.68 -7.54
CA ALA A 44 -28.37 1.71 -6.38
C ALA A 44 -29.42 0.59 -6.38
N VAL A 45 -29.83 0.08 -7.55
CA VAL A 45 -30.80 -1.03 -7.64
C VAL A 45 -30.14 -2.38 -7.36
N SER A 46 -28.87 -2.56 -7.74
CA SER A 46 -28.14 -3.82 -7.56
C SER A 46 -27.26 -3.86 -6.31
N SER A 47 -27.24 -2.80 -5.49
CA SER A 47 -26.40 -2.75 -4.30
C SER A 47 -27.01 -1.86 -3.20
N GLU A 48 -26.65 -2.10 -1.94
CA GLU A 48 -27.00 -1.21 -0.81
C GLU A 48 -26.28 0.16 -0.85
N TYR A 49 -25.58 0.47 -1.95
CA TYR A 49 -24.78 1.66 -2.14
C TYR A 49 -25.43 2.64 -3.12
N ASN A 50 -25.49 3.91 -2.72
CA ASN A 50 -25.88 5.01 -3.58
C ASN A 50 -24.62 5.69 -4.13
N VAL A 51 -24.54 5.85 -5.45
CA VAL A 51 -23.42 6.55 -6.11
C VAL A 51 -23.91 7.87 -6.67
N ILE A 52 -23.38 8.96 -6.13
CA ILE A 52 -23.73 10.34 -6.47
C ILE A 52 -22.57 10.92 -7.28
N ILE A 53 -22.87 11.45 -8.47
CA ILE A 53 -21.87 12.06 -9.37
C ILE A 53 -22.21 13.56 -9.50
N ASP A 54 -21.55 14.39 -8.68
CA ASP A 54 -21.85 15.82 -8.62
C ASP A 54 -21.18 16.61 -9.77
N GLY A 55 -19.98 16.18 -10.20
CA GLY A 55 -19.23 16.83 -11.27
C GLY A 55 -19.60 16.35 -12.68
N ASP A 56 -18.96 16.97 -13.68
CA ASP A 56 -19.19 16.64 -15.07
C ASP A 56 -18.61 15.29 -15.46
N LEU A 57 -19.40 14.51 -16.19
CA LEU A 57 -18.90 13.36 -16.91
C LEU A 57 -18.25 13.86 -18.20
N SER A 58 -17.11 13.28 -18.54
CA SER A 58 -16.41 13.56 -19.79
C SER A 58 -15.92 12.27 -20.43
N TRP A 59 -15.88 12.26 -21.76
CA TRP A 59 -15.30 11.16 -22.52
C TRP A 59 -13.96 11.56 -23.08
N GLN A 60 -13.03 10.61 -23.12
CA GLN A 60 -11.84 10.68 -23.95
C GLN A 60 -11.89 9.52 -24.95
N PHE A 61 -11.80 9.84 -26.23
CA PHE A 61 -11.86 8.87 -27.33
C PHE A 61 -10.52 8.80 -28.08
N TRP A 62 -10.09 7.56 -28.36
CA TRP A 62 -8.94 7.13 -29.17
C TRP A 62 -7.53 7.49 -28.63
N PRO A 63 -6.59 6.53 -28.57
CA PRO A 63 -6.71 5.09 -28.93
C PRO A 63 -7.46 4.27 -27.87
N MET A 64 -7.68 4.81 -26.68
CA MET A 64 -8.49 4.21 -25.62
C MET A 64 -9.82 4.97 -25.47
N LEU A 65 -10.87 4.25 -25.08
CA LEU A 65 -12.11 4.88 -24.61
C LEU A 65 -12.00 5.05 -23.11
N SER A 66 -12.17 6.26 -22.60
CA SER A 66 -12.21 6.54 -21.17
C SER A 66 -13.45 7.37 -20.83
N LEU A 67 -14.16 6.97 -19.78
CA LEU A 67 -15.19 7.77 -19.11
C LEU A 67 -14.58 8.34 -17.83
N GLN A 68 -14.66 9.64 -17.66
CA GLN A 68 -14.17 10.34 -16.47
C GLN A 68 -15.33 11.01 -15.75
N ALA A 69 -15.32 10.94 -14.44
CA ALA A 69 -16.30 11.54 -13.55
C ALA A 69 -15.58 12.27 -12.42
N ASN A 70 -15.96 13.52 -12.17
CA ASN A 70 -15.41 14.30 -11.07
C ASN A 70 -16.40 14.36 -9.91
N ASN A 71 -15.88 14.48 -8.68
CA ASN A 71 -16.66 14.59 -7.44
C ASN A 71 -17.71 13.48 -7.31
N VAL A 72 -17.23 12.24 -7.22
CA VAL A 72 -18.07 11.05 -7.07
C VAL A 72 -18.10 10.66 -5.60
N ARG A 73 -19.30 10.56 -5.04
CA ARG A 73 -19.52 10.11 -3.66
C ARG A 73 -20.23 8.77 -3.65
N VAL A 74 -19.76 7.87 -2.80
CA VAL A 74 -20.39 6.57 -2.56
C VAL A 74 -20.88 6.55 -1.14
N GLU A 75 -22.16 6.28 -0.96
CA GLU A 75 -22.82 6.24 0.35
C GLU A 75 -23.49 4.88 0.54
N LYS A 76 -23.42 4.32 1.75
CA LYS A 76 -24.22 3.16 2.13
C LYS A 76 -25.58 3.62 2.63
N LYS A 77 -26.66 3.05 2.10
CA LYS A 77 -28.01 3.29 2.61
C LYS A 77 -28.17 2.59 3.97
N ILE A 78 -28.70 3.32 4.95
CA ILE A 78 -29.01 2.78 6.27
C ILE A 78 -30.49 3.04 6.59
N MET A 79 -31.02 2.39 7.63
CA MET A 79 -32.44 2.50 8.02
C MET A 79 -32.91 3.95 8.21
N HIS A 80 -32.03 4.84 8.69
CA HIS A 80 -32.33 6.27 8.88
C HIS A 80 -31.23 7.14 8.26
N GLY A 81 -31.18 7.18 6.92
CA GLY A 81 -30.30 8.08 6.17
C GLY A 81 -29.27 7.33 5.32
N SER A 82 -28.12 7.95 5.12
CA SER A 82 -26.99 7.39 4.40
C SER A 82 -25.69 7.65 5.16
N PHE A 83 -24.75 6.73 5.04
CA PHE A 83 -23.41 6.87 5.60
C PHE A 83 -22.41 7.02 4.45
N PRO A 84 -21.68 8.14 4.35
CA PRO A 84 -20.69 8.31 3.30
C PRO A 84 -19.54 7.31 3.49
N LEU A 85 -19.13 6.65 2.42
CA LEU A 85 -18.04 5.68 2.42
C LEU A 85 -16.82 6.18 1.67
N LEU A 86 -17.05 6.75 0.48
CA LEU A 86 -15.99 7.23 -0.40
C LEU A 86 -16.35 8.62 -0.93
N ASP A 87 -15.34 9.47 -0.97
CA ASP A 87 -15.38 10.76 -1.65
C ASP A 87 -14.21 10.80 -2.64
N LEU A 88 -14.51 10.93 -3.93
CA LEU A 88 -13.56 10.69 -5.02
C LEU A 88 -13.50 11.93 -5.91
N GLU A 89 -12.31 12.50 -6.08
CA GLU A 89 -12.17 13.77 -6.82
C GLU A 89 -12.25 13.54 -8.33
N ALA A 90 -11.46 12.59 -8.84
CA ALA A 90 -11.42 12.28 -10.27
C ALA A 90 -11.37 10.77 -10.49
N VAL A 91 -12.46 10.19 -11.00
CA VAL A 91 -12.60 8.78 -11.33
C VAL A 91 -12.52 8.62 -12.84
N SER A 92 -11.75 7.67 -13.33
CA SER A 92 -11.69 7.31 -14.74
C SER A 92 -11.78 5.80 -14.91
N ALA A 93 -12.63 5.37 -15.84
CA ALA A 93 -12.77 3.98 -16.26
C ALA A 93 -12.47 3.92 -17.76
N SER A 94 -11.47 3.14 -18.13
CA SER A 94 -10.97 3.10 -19.50
C SER A 94 -10.83 1.68 -20.03
N THR A 95 -10.97 1.54 -21.35
CA THR A 95 -10.81 0.27 -22.05
C THR A 95 -10.24 0.51 -23.45
N SER A 96 -9.70 -0.54 -24.06
CA SER A 96 -9.13 -0.43 -25.39
C SER A 96 -10.22 -0.22 -26.45
N GLY A 97 -10.09 0.85 -27.24
CA GLY A 97 -11.08 1.18 -28.28
C GLY A 97 -11.24 0.06 -29.30
N ASN A 98 -10.14 -0.59 -29.70
CA ASN A 98 -10.19 -1.70 -30.65
C ASN A 98 -10.87 -2.97 -30.11
N LYS A 99 -10.79 -3.25 -28.79
CA LYS A 99 -11.45 -4.39 -28.16
C LYS A 99 -12.95 -4.11 -28.04
N LEU A 100 -13.32 -2.90 -27.61
CA LEU A 100 -14.71 -2.46 -27.54
C LEU A 100 -15.41 -2.46 -28.90
N LEU A 101 -14.75 -2.00 -29.97
CA LEU A 101 -15.30 -2.05 -31.34
C LEU A 101 -15.56 -3.48 -31.82
N ARG A 102 -14.87 -4.48 -31.26
CA ARG A 102 -15.09 -5.91 -31.51
C ARG A 102 -16.11 -6.53 -30.55
N GLY A 103 -16.70 -5.75 -29.64
CA GLY A 103 -17.61 -6.24 -28.62
C GLY A 103 -16.94 -6.96 -27.45
N ASP A 104 -15.61 -6.88 -27.32
CA ASP A 104 -14.83 -7.55 -26.28
C ASP A 104 -14.59 -6.60 -25.10
N LEU A 105 -15.60 -6.43 -24.23
CA LEU A 105 -15.53 -5.61 -23.01
C LEU A 105 -15.27 -6.50 -21.78
N LYS A 106 -14.11 -7.15 -21.76
CA LYS A 106 -13.67 -7.98 -20.63
C LYS A 106 -12.74 -7.27 -19.67
N GLU A 107 -12.12 -6.18 -20.09
CA GLU A 107 -11.05 -5.53 -19.33
C GLU A 107 -11.34 -4.03 -19.20
N VAL A 108 -11.35 -3.55 -17.97
CA VAL A 108 -11.59 -2.15 -17.62
C VAL A 108 -10.50 -1.69 -16.66
N ALA A 109 -9.72 -0.72 -17.08
CA ALA A 109 -8.73 -0.05 -16.26
C ALA A 109 -9.40 1.09 -15.49
N LEU A 110 -9.39 0.98 -14.17
CA LEU A 110 -9.90 1.97 -13.23
C LEU A 110 -8.74 2.78 -12.68
N LYS A 111 -8.89 4.11 -12.67
CA LYS A 111 -7.96 5.03 -12.04
C LYS A 111 -8.72 6.13 -11.33
N ILE A 112 -8.40 6.34 -10.06
CA ILE A 112 -8.91 7.40 -9.22
C ILE A 112 -7.73 8.25 -8.79
N SER A 113 -7.82 9.56 -9.03
CA SER A 113 -6.86 10.54 -8.55
C SER A 113 -7.50 11.31 -7.41
N ASN A 114 -6.87 11.25 -6.24
CA ASN A 114 -7.34 11.79 -4.97
C ASN A 114 -8.70 11.27 -4.50
N GLY A 115 -8.77 10.97 -3.22
CA GLY A 115 -10.04 10.66 -2.57
C GLY A 115 -9.87 10.43 -1.09
N ALA A 116 -11.00 10.14 -0.45
CA ALA A 116 -11.10 9.93 0.97
C ALA A 116 -11.98 8.72 1.27
N ILE A 117 -11.49 7.85 2.15
CA ILE A 117 -12.26 6.78 2.76
C ILE A 117 -12.83 7.31 4.07
N LYS A 118 -14.15 7.40 4.17
CA LYS A 118 -14.84 7.90 5.37
C LYS A 118 -15.11 6.74 6.33
N GLY A 119 -15.04 7.01 7.64
CA GLY A 119 -15.25 6.03 8.70
C GLY A 119 -14.01 5.23 9.11
N LEU A 120 -12.87 5.48 8.46
CA LEU A 120 -11.60 4.83 8.73
C LEU A 120 -10.50 5.89 8.78
N ASP A 121 -9.73 5.94 9.87
CA ASP A 121 -8.49 6.71 9.98
C ASP A 121 -7.31 5.75 10.16
N VAL A 122 -6.60 5.48 9.06
CA VAL A 122 -5.44 4.58 9.04
C VAL A 122 -4.31 5.13 9.92
N ASN A 123 -4.15 6.45 10.03
CA ASN A 123 -3.11 7.08 10.84
C ASN A 123 -3.39 6.86 12.34
N GLU A 124 -4.64 7.01 12.78
CA GLU A 124 -5.05 6.68 14.14
C GLU A 124 -4.88 5.19 14.45
N ILE A 125 -5.22 4.29 13.52
CA ILE A 125 -4.97 2.84 13.68
C ILE A 125 -3.48 2.57 13.85
N ILE A 126 -2.63 3.20 13.04
CA ILE A 126 -1.17 3.10 13.16
C ILE A 126 -0.72 3.56 14.55
N LEU A 127 -1.19 4.72 15.02
CA LEU A 127 -0.85 5.25 16.35
C LEU A 127 -1.27 4.30 17.46
N VAL A 128 -2.45 3.70 17.35
CA VAL A 128 -2.94 2.69 18.29
C VAL A 128 -2.05 1.46 18.27
N ILE A 129 -1.69 0.92 17.10
CA ILE A 129 -0.76 -0.21 16.98
C ILE A 129 0.61 0.14 17.59
N LYS A 130 1.15 1.34 17.34
CA LYS A 130 2.42 1.82 17.93
C LYS A 130 2.33 1.87 19.47
N LYS A 131 1.22 2.34 20.03
CA LYS A 131 0.98 2.36 21.48
C LYS A 131 0.89 0.94 22.05
N MET A 132 0.09 0.06 21.44
CA MET A 132 -0.04 -1.33 21.86
C MET A 132 1.31 -2.06 21.84
N ALA A 133 2.13 -1.87 20.80
CA ALA A 133 3.47 -2.46 20.68
C ALA A 133 4.45 -1.97 21.76
N LYS A 134 4.20 -0.81 22.38
CA LYS A 134 5.02 -0.23 23.45
C LYS A 134 4.58 -0.68 24.85
N CYS A 135 3.28 -0.76 25.10
CA CYS A 135 2.73 -1.04 26.43
C CYS A 135 2.27 -2.50 26.63
N LEU A 136 2.10 -3.30 25.56
CA LEU A 136 1.39 -4.59 25.57
C LEU A 136 -0.02 -4.49 26.20
N CYS A 137 -0.69 -3.35 26.00
CA CYS A 137 -2.00 -3.06 26.56
C CYS A 137 -3.07 -3.00 25.47
N LEU A 138 -4.27 -3.46 25.78
CA LEU A 138 -5.43 -3.36 24.89
C LEU A 138 -5.96 -1.92 24.93
N VAL A 139 -5.90 -1.24 23.79
CA VAL A 139 -6.52 0.06 23.57
C VAL A 139 -7.74 -0.15 22.67
N SER A 140 -8.82 0.58 22.89
CA SER A 140 -9.97 0.55 22.00
C SER A 140 -9.55 0.94 20.58
N ALA A 141 -10.02 0.20 19.58
CA ALA A 141 -9.82 0.58 18.19
C ALA A 141 -10.41 1.97 17.94
N PRO A 142 -9.73 2.86 17.20
CA PRO A 142 -10.29 4.14 16.83
C PRO A 142 -11.51 3.88 15.93
N SER A 143 -12.58 4.64 16.14
CA SER A 143 -13.82 4.52 15.38
C SER A 143 -14.10 5.80 14.62
N GLY A 144 -14.42 5.68 13.33
CA GLY A 144 -14.67 6.84 12.48
C GLY A 144 -13.40 7.43 11.89
N GLY A 145 -13.45 8.72 11.58
CA GLY A 145 -12.37 9.46 10.93
C GLY A 145 -12.36 9.31 9.41
N GLU A 146 -11.27 9.72 8.80
CA GLU A 146 -11.12 9.80 7.35
C GLU A 146 -9.69 9.49 6.94
N THR A 147 -9.54 8.71 5.87
CA THR A 147 -8.24 8.37 5.31
C THR A 147 -8.16 8.86 3.88
N ASN A 148 -7.31 9.85 3.66
CA ASN A 148 -7.04 10.37 2.32
C ASN A 148 -6.07 9.46 1.55
N PHE A 149 -6.28 9.39 0.24
CA PHE A 149 -5.39 8.73 -0.70
C PHE A 149 -5.21 9.59 -1.95
N THR A 150 -4.07 9.42 -2.62
CA THR A 150 -3.69 10.20 -3.82
C THR A 150 -3.92 9.43 -5.11
N GLU A 151 -3.86 8.11 -5.05
CA GLU A 151 -4.00 7.24 -6.22
C GLU A 151 -4.70 5.93 -5.84
N LEU A 152 -5.69 5.52 -6.64
CA LEU A 152 -6.20 4.15 -6.66
C LEU A 152 -6.25 3.66 -8.11
N THR A 153 -5.57 2.58 -8.43
CA THR A 153 -5.59 1.94 -9.76
C THR A 153 -5.96 0.48 -9.65
N ALA A 154 -6.76 -0.03 -10.59
CA ALA A 154 -7.09 -1.45 -10.69
C ALA A 154 -7.46 -1.81 -12.13
N ASN A 155 -6.90 -2.88 -12.68
CA ASN A 155 -7.39 -3.48 -13.92
C ASN A 155 -8.39 -4.59 -13.57
N ILE A 156 -9.65 -4.36 -13.90
CA ILE A 156 -10.75 -5.29 -13.64
C ILE A 156 -10.97 -6.16 -14.87
N ILE A 157 -10.96 -7.47 -14.67
CA ILE A 157 -11.25 -8.46 -15.71
C ILE A 157 -12.59 -9.12 -15.39
N TYR A 158 -13.53 -9.01 -16.31
CA TYR A 158 -14.82 -9.70 -16.29
C TYR A 158 -14.80 -10.88 -17.26
N SER A 159 -14.91 -12.09 -16.73
CA SER A 159 -15.03 -13.32 -17.53
C SER A 159 -15.85 -14.34 -16.78
N GLU A 160 -16.78 -15.01 -17.48
CA GLU A 160 -17.59 -16.11 -16.92
C GLU A 160 -18.34 -15.74 -15.63
N ASN A 161 -18.88 -14.52 -15.58
CA ASN A 161 -19.55 -13.94 -14.41
C ASN A 161 -18.65 -13.77 -13.18
N ILE A 162 -17.33 -13.72 -13.37
CA ILE A 162 -16.34 -13.47 -12.33
C ILE A 162 -15.64 -12.14 -12.63
N LEU A 163 -15.65 -11.23 -11.65
CA LEU A 163 -14.84 -10.03 -11.61
C LEU A 163 -13.55 -10.29 -10.85
N LYS A 164 -12.42 -10.15 -11.53
CA LYS A 164 -11.09 -10.31 -10.96
C LYS A 164 -10.30 -9.02 -11.06
N ASN A 165 -9.38 -8.85 -10.14
CA ASN A 165 -8.37 -7.82 -10.21
C ASN A 165 -7.11 -8.36 -9.54
N ASP A 166 -5.96 -8.21 -10.18
CA ASP A 166 -4.70 -8.77 -9.69
C ASP A 166 -3.61 -7.70 -9.44
N ASP A 167 -3.98 -6.43 -9.58
CA ASP A 167 -3.05 -5.30 -9.55
C ASP A 167 -3.63 -4.05 -8.88
N LEU A 168 -4.56 -4.21 -7.94
CA LEU A 168 -5.03 -3.10 -7.12
C LEU A 168 -3.83 -2.43 -6.47
N LEU A 169 -3.81 -1.11 -6.55
CA LEU A 169 -2.85 -0.25 -5.88
C LEU A 169 -3.62 0.96 -5.36
N LEU A 170 -3.53 1.20 -4.05
CA LEU A 170 -4.03 2.39 -3.39
C LEU A 170 -2.86 3.02 -2.64
N LYS A 171 -2.59 4.30 -2.88
CA LYS A 171 -1.52 5.06 -2.23
C LYS A 171 -2.08 6.17 -1.37
N GLY A 172 -1.84 6.07 -0.06
CA GLY A 172 -2.02 7.13 0.91
C GLY A 172 -0.75 7.96 1.13
N ASP A 173 -0.79 8.83 2.13
CA ASP A 173 0.35 9.66 2.53
C ASP A 173 1.48 8.82 3.19
N GLU A 174 1.13 8.01 4.19
CA GLU A 174 2.07 7.15 4.93
C GLU A 174 1.76 5.65 4.80
N PHE A 175 1.02 5.26 3.76
CA PHE A 175 0.69 3.85 3.53
C PHE A 175 0.39 3.56 2.06
N SER A 176 0.54 2.29 1.68
CA SER A 176 0.06 1.74 0.42
C SER A 176 -0.69 0.44 0.66
N VAL A 177 -1.72 0.17 -0.15
CA VAL A 177 -2.43 -1.10 -0.19
C VAL A 177 -2.31 -1.67 -1.58
N THR A 178 -1.85 -2.91 -1.70
CA THR A 178 -1.96 -3.67 -2.94
C THR A 178 -2.97 -4.79 -2.80
N GLY A 179 -3.51 -5.29 -3.90
CA GLY A 179 -4.47 -6.38 -3.84
C GLY A 179 -4.55 -7.25 -5.09
N SER A 180 -4.99 -8.47 -4.89
CA SER A 180 -5.23 -9.44 -5.96
C SER A 180 -6.25 -10.51 -5.59
N GLY A 181 -6.98 -11.01 -6.58
CA GLY A 181 -7.96 -12.08 -6.41
C GLY A 181 -9.29 -11.85 -7.14
N THR A 182 -10.35 -12.44 -6.59
CA THR A 182 -11.72 -12.38 -7.10
C THR A 182 -12.50 -11.36 -6.30
N ILE A 183 -12.83 -10.22 -6.93
CA ILE A 183 -13.67 -9.19 -6.33
C ILE A 183 -15.07 -9.75 -6.11
N ALA A 184 -15.62 -10.41 -7.12
CA ALA A 184 -16.98 -10.94 -7.09
C ALA A 184 -17.12 -12.12 -8.04
N ASN A 185 -17.69 -13.21 -7.56
CA ASN A 185 -18.21 -14.29 -8.39
C ASN A 185 -19.73 -14.26 -8.36
N PHE A 186 -20.37 -13.79 -9.44
CA PHE A 186 -21.83 -13.64 -9.50
C PHE A 186 -22.57 -14.98 -9.66
N ASN A 187 -21.86 -16.10 -9.88
CA ASN A 187 -22.48 -17.43 -9.88
C ASN A 187 -22.66 -17.96 -8.45
N THR A 188 -21.74 -17.60 -7.54
CA THR A 188 -21.75 -18.08 -6.14
C THR A 188 -22.06 -17.00 -5.12
N GLU A 189 -22.12 -15.73 -5.55
CA GLU A 189 -22.26 -14.54 -4.71
C GLU A 189 -21.12 -14.37 -3.68
N LEU A 190 -19.95 -14.95 -3.98
CA LEU A 190 -18.80 -14.95 -3.07
C LEU A 190 -17.68 -14.04 -3.57
N THR A 191 -16.90 -13.54 -2.62
CA THR A 191 -15.62 -12.87 -2.85
C THR A 191 -14.48 -13.65 -2.20
N ASP A 192 -13.29 -13.56 -2.81
CA ASP A 192 -12.04 -14.09 -2.28
C ASP A 192 -10.93 -13.18 -2.76
N TYR A 193 -10.55 -12.23 -1.91
CA TYR A 193 -9.68 -11.13 -2.27
C TYR A 193 -8.59 -10.92 -1.24
N ASN A 194 -7.35 -10.82 -1.69
CA ASN A 194 -6.18 -10.59 -0.84
C ASN A 194 -5.77 -9.14 -0.93
N LEU A 195 -5.55 -8.52 0.22
CA LEU A 195 -5.05 -7.17 0.37
C LEU A 195 -3.74 -7.20 1.16
N PHE A 196 -2.82 -6.32 0.82
CA PHE A 196 -1.53 -6.17 1.48
C PHE A 196 -1.34 -4.71 1.86
N LEU A 197 -1.49 -4.40 3.14
CA LEU A 197 -1.26 -3.06 3.68
C LEU A 197 0.21 -2.90 4.04
N ARG A 198 0.86 -1.86 3.52
CA ARG A 198 2.23 -1.50 3.84
C ARG A 198 2.24 -0.08 4.40
N PHE A 199 2.91 0.13 5.52
CA PHE A 199 3.14 1.47 6.05
C PHE A 199 4.42 2.04 5.45
N GLU A 200 4.34 3.24 4.91
CA GLU A 200 5.49 3.94 4.34
C GLU A 200 6.06 4.88 5.40
N SER A 201 7.37 4.82 5.61
CA SER A 201 8.00 5.69 6.60
C SER A 201 8.14 7.08 5.99
N SER A 202 7.51 8.08 6.63
CA SER A 202 7.94 9.47 6.48
C SER A 202 9.42 9.61 6.85
N ASN A 203 10.09 10.62 6.30
CA ASN A 203 11.55 10.89 6.35
C ASN A 203 12.12 11.13 7.77
N HIS A 204 11.46 10.68 8.82
CA HIS A 204 11.90 10.79 10.21
C HIS A 204 12.25 9.41 10.75
N GLN A 205 13.50 9.29 11.19
CA GLN A 205 14.16 8.07 11.63
C GLN A 205 13.26 7.28 12.60
N PRO A 206 12.69 6.12 12.19
CA PRO A 206 11.82 5.39 13.07
C PRO A 206 12.64 4.81 14.23
N GLU A 207 12.12 4.93 15.45
CA GLU A 207 12.62 4.19 16.60
C GLU A 207 12.74 2.69 16.23
N SER A 208 13.82 2.02 16.65
CA SER A 208 14.23 0.70 16.15
C SER A 208 13.17 -0.42 16.22
N ARG A 209 12.12 -0.28 17.03
CA ARG A 209 10.99 -1.24 17.13
C ARG A 209 9.92 -1.03 16.05
N LEU A 210 9.75 0.20 15.56
CA LEU A 210 8.75 0.55 14.54
C LEU A 210 9.20 0.24 13.11
N LYS A 211 10.51 0.15 12.85
CA LYS A 211 11.05 -0.23 11.54
C LYS A 211 10.53 -1.57 11.03
N LEU A 212 10.15 -2.47 11.93
CA LEU A 212 9.65 -3.80 11.58
C LEU A 212 8.21 -3.76 11.05
N LEU A 213 7.40 -2.83 11.56
CA LEU A 213 6.02 -2.59 11.13
C LEU A 213 5.97 -1.85 9.79
N THR A 214 6.94 -0.96 9.52
CA THR A 214 7.00 -0.23 8.24
C THR A 214 7.52 -1.07 7.08
N ASN A 215 8.40 -2.05 7.33
CA ASN A 215 8.98 -2.88 6.25
C ASN A 215 8.25 -4.20 5.97
N THR A 216 7.21 -4.54 6.74
CA THR A 216 6.50 -5.81 6.56
C THR A 216 5.06 -5.54 6.11
N PRO A 217 4.65 -6.01 4.92
CA PRO A 217 3.25 -5.90 4.53
C PRO A 217 2.37 -6.75 5.45
N ILE A 218 1.23 -6.19 5.84
CA ILE A 218 0.17 -6.81 6.62
C ILE A 218 -0.80 -7.48 5.64
N PRO A 219 -0.86 -8.83 5.60
CA PRO A 219 -1.82 -9.52 4.75
C PRO A 219 -3.21 -9.40 5.38
N ILE A 220 -4.19 -9.06 4.57
CA ILE A 220 -5.61 -9.00 4.93
C ILE A 220 -6.34 -9.86 3.91
N HIS A 221 -7.06 -10.88 4.38
CA HIS A 221 -7.82 -11.77 3.50
C HIS A 221 -9.30 -11.50 3.68
N CYS A 222 -9.97 -11.14 2.60
CA CYS A 222 -11.40 -10.83 2.54
C CYS A 222 -12.15 -11.99 1.88
N THR A 223 -13.10 -12.58 2.60
CA THR A 223 -13.91 -13.72 2.12
C THR A 223 -15.36 -13.60 2.57
N GLY A 224 -16.25 -14.34 1.92
CA GLY A 224 -17.67 -14.39 2.27
C GLY A 224 -18.55 -13.84 1.16
N LEU A 225 -19.75 -13.38 1.53
CA LEU A 225 -20.71 -12.80 0.58
C LEU A 225 -20.19 -11.46 0.05
N ILE A 226 -20.41 -11.19 -1.23
CA ILE A 226 -19.95 -9.95 -1.90
C ILE A 226 -20.53 -8.69 -1.22
N GLU A 227 -21.75 -8.75 -0.68
CA GLU A 227 -22.42 -7.62 -0.03
C GLU A 227 -21.80 -7.25 1.33
N ALA A 228 -21.24 -8.23 2.03
CA ALA A 228 -20.72 -8.08 3.38
C ALA A 228 -19.50 -9.00 3.62
N PRO A 229 -18.36 -8.75 2.94
CA PRO A 229 -17.18 -9.57 3.12
C PRO A 229 -16.56 -9.39 4.50
N VAL A 230 -16.05 -10.49 5.05
CA VAL A 230 -15.27 -10.49 6.29
C VAL A 230 -13.80 -10.42 5.93
N CYS A 231 -13.15 -9.31 6.31
CA CYS A 231 -11.73 -9.08 6.09
C CYS A 231 -10.93 -9.31 7.38
N VAL A 232 -10.04 -10.30 7.38
CA VAL A 232 -9.25 -10.67 8.56
C VAL A 232 -7.76 -10.36 8.33
N PRO A 233 -7.17 -9.43 9.10
CA PRO A 233 -5.73 -9.21 9.10
C PRO A 233 -4.96 -10.39 9.74
N LYS A 234 -3.94 -10.90 9.05
CA LYS A 234 -3.06 -11.98 9.55
C LYS A 234 -1.95 -11.40 10.43
N LEU A 235 -2.32 -11.04 11.66
CA LEU A 235 -1.42 -10.39 12.64
C LEU A 235 -0.43 -11.36 13.30
N ASP A 236 -0.71 -12.66 13.29
CA ASP A 236 0.12 -13.71 13.88
C ASP A 236 1.55 -13.70 13.30
N GLN A 237 1.69 -13.48 12.00
CA GLN A 237 2.97 -13.42 11.31
C GLN A 237 3.80 -12.20 11.75
N ILE A 238 3.12 -11.08 12.01
CA ILE A 238 3.75 -9.82 12.43
C ILE A 238 4.19 -9.94 13.89
N LEU A 239 3.33 -10.46 14.76
CA LEU A 239 3.65 -10.71 16.17
C LEU A 239 4.86 -11.63 16.31
N ARG A 240 4.92 -12.73 15.54
CA ARG A 240 6.10 -13.61 15.53
C ARG A 240 7.37 -12.87 15.16
N LYS A 241 7.35 -12.04 14.10
CA LYS A 241 8.50 -11.23 13.69
C LYS A 241 8.94 -10.23 14.77
N ILE A 242 7.99 -9.57 15.44
CA ILE A 242 8.29 -8.63 16.54
C ILE A 242 8.94 -9.35 17.71
N VAL A 243 8.36 -10.48 18.14
CA VAL A 243 8.90 -11.31 19.23
C VAL A 243 10.30 -11.81 18.88
N GLU A 244 10.50 -12.36 17.68
CA GLU A 244 11.82 -12.82 17.23
C GLU A 244 12.86 -11.69 17.21
N TYR A 245 12.48 -10.49 16.75
CA TYR A 245 13.37 -9.33 16.72
C TYR A 245 13.80 -8.94 18.14
N GLU A 246 12.86 -8.88 19.10
CA GLU A 246 13.16 -8.56 20.49
C GLU A 246 14.05 -9.60 21.15
N SER A 247 13.73 -10.89 20.98
CA SER A 247 14.53 -11.99 21.52
C SER A 247 15.97 -11.94 21.02
N LYS A 248 16.17 -11.77 19.69
CA LYS A 248 17.52 -11.63 19.10
C LYS A 248 18.28 -10.44 19.68
N ASN A 249 17.60 -9.31 19.90
CA ASN A 249 18.24 -8.10 20.41
C ASN A 249 18.64 -8.23 21.88
N GLN A 250 17.83 -8.93 22.70
CA GLN A 250 18.19 -9.24 24.09
C GLN A 250 19.34 -10.23 24.19
N ILE A 251 19.33 -11.30 23.37
CA ILE A 251 20.44 -12.27 23.30
C ILE A 251 21.75 -11.56 22.94
N LYS A 252 21.73 -10.70 21.91
CA LYS A 252 22.92 -9.95 21.48
C LYS A 252 23.44 -9.01 22.58
N LYS A 253 22.57 -8.36 23.35
CA LYS A 253 22.98 -7.54 24.52
C LYS A 253 23.61 -8.39 25.62
N LEU A 254 23.06 -9.57 25.90
CA LEU A 254 23.59 -10.51 26.89
C LEU A 254 24.94 -11.08 26.47
N GLU A 255 25.13 -11.44 25.20
CA GLU A 255 26.41 -11.89 24.65
C GLU A 255 27.48 -10.80 24.81
N ILE A 256 27.19 -9.57 24.36
CA ILE A 256 28.12 -8.44 24.48
C ILE A 256 28.47 -8.17 25.95
N ALA A 257 27.47 -8.20 26.86
CA ALA A 257 27.71 -8.01 28.29
C ALA A 257 28.57 -9.14 28.90
N THR A 258 28.39 -10.38 28.43
CA THR A 258 29.14 -11.55 28.88
C THR A 258 30.58 -11.51 28.38
N GLU A 259 30.81 -11.21 27.11
CA GLU A 259 32.15 -11.00 26.55
C GLU A 259 32.89 -9.89 27.28
N LYS A 260 32.23 -8.75 27.56
CA LYS A 260 32.84 -7.62 28.27
C LYS A 260 33.26 -8.00 29.69
N LYS A 261 32.43 -8.77 30.41
CA LYS A 261 32.74 -9.32 31.74
C LYS A 261 33.86 -10.37 31.71
N LEU A 262 33.89 -11.22 30.68
CA LEU A 262 34.93 -12.22 30.51
C LEU A 262 36.28 -11.57 30.22
N LYS A 263 36.33 -10.59 29.30
CA LYS A 263 37.53 -9.79 29.00
C LYS A 263 38.08 -9.09 30.23
N THR A 264 37.23 -8.43 31.01
CA THR A 264 37.68 -7.76 32.24
C THR A 264 38.21 -8.72 33.31
N LYS A 265 37.63 -9.93 33.44
CA LYS A 265 38.17 -10.96 34.34
C LYS A 265 39.52 -11.49 33.86
N ILE A 266 39.66 -11.75 32.56
CA ILE A 266 40.91 -12.21 31.94
C ILE A 266 42.00 -11.13 32.09
N ASP A 267 41.71 -9.87 31.76
CA ASP A 267 42.65 -8.76 31.90
C ASP A 267 43.09 -8.58 33.35
N LYS A 268 42.17 -8.70 34.32
CA LYS A 268 42.50 -8.59 35.74
C LYS A 268 43.38 -9.76 36.21
N ALA A 269 43.10 -10.98 35.76
CA ALA A 269 43.92 -12.16 36.05
C ALA A 269 45.32 -12.05 35.44
N LEU A 270 45.43 -11.61 34.19
CA LEU A 270 46.71 -11.37 33.51
C LEU A 270 47.53 -10.28 34.22
N LYS A 271 46.88 -9.20 34.66
CA LYS A 271 47.55 -8.12 35.39
C LYS A 271 48.08 -8.59 36.76
N ASN A 272 47.32 -9.43 37.45
CA ASN A 272 47.73 -10.01 38.73
C ASN A 272 48.89 -10.99 38.55
N ALA A 273 48.81 -11.92 37.60
CA ALA A 273 49.86 -12.90 37.32
C ALA A 273 51.17 -12.22 36.87
N LYS A 274 51.08 -11.16 36.05
CA LYS A 274 52.24 -10.35 35.68
C LYS A 274 52.90 -9.71 36.90
N LYS A 275 52.10 -9.21 37.84
CA LYS A 275 52.58 -8.56 39.06
C LYS A 275 53.25 -9.55 40.03
N GLU A 276 52.74 -10.78 40.12
CA GLU A 276 53.39 -11.87 40.87
C GLU A 276 54.71 -12.29 40.22
N LEU A 277 54.76 -12.41 38.89
CA LEU A 277 55.99 -12.74 38.16
C LEU A 277 57.06 -11.63 38.27
N GLU A 278 56.67 -10.36 38.19
CA GLU A 278 57.58 -9.22 38.41
C GLU A 278 58.12 -9.19 39.85
N GLY A 279 57.30 -9.56 40.85
CA GLY A 279 57.75 -9.69 42.24
C GLY A 279 58.74 -10.85 42.47
N ILE A 280 58.53 -11.98 41.81
CA ILE A 280 59.45 -13.14 41.86
C ILE A 280 60.78 -12.82 41.16
N MET A 281 60.74 -12.03 40.08
CA MET A 281 61.95 -11.57 39.40
C MET A 281 62.76 -10.59 40.26
N ASP A 282 62.13 -9.67 40.99
CA ASP A 282 62.82 -8.75 41.92
C ASP A 282 63.48 -9.50 43.08
N GLU A 283 62.86 -10.55 43.64
CA GLU A 283 63.49 -11.39 44.68
C GLU A 283 64.67 -12.24 44.16
N SER A 284 64.66 -12.64 42.88
CA SER A 284 65.76 -13.42 42.29
C SER A 284 66.99 -12.57 41.95
N ILE A 285 66.84 -11.25 41.81
CA ILE A 285 67.95 -10.31 41.56
C ILE A 285 68.78 -10.06 42.83
N ASP A 286 68.19 -10.24 44.03
CA ASP A 286 68.91 -10.08 45.29
C ASP A 286 69.87 -11.26 45.60
N ALA A 287 69.62 -12.45 45.04
CA ALA A 287 70.51 -13.61 45.21
C ALA A 287 71.87 -13.43 44.48
N ASP A 288 71.87 -12.77 43.32
CA ASP A 288 73.10 -12.49 42.56
C ASP A 288 73.92 -11.34 43.18
N GLN A 289 73.24 -10.43 43.90
CA GLN A 289 73.87 -9.36 44.67
C GLN A 289 74.52 -9.89 45.97
N ILE A 290 73.93 -10.91 46.60
CA ILE A 290 74.52 -11.64 47.72
C ILE A 290 75.73 -12.48 47.28
N LEU A 291 75.68 -13.13 46.10
CA LEU A 291 76.82 -13.89 45.57
C LEU A 291 78.03 -13.01 45.24
N LYS A 292 77.83 -11.77 44.76
CA LYS A 292 78.93 -10.79 44.55
C LYS A 292 79.56 -10.26 45.84
N GLN A 293 78.86 -10.30 46.97
CA GLN A 293 79.46 -9.99 48.28
C GLN A 293 80.26 -11.17 48.85
N ILE A 294 79.91 -12.41 48.50
CA ILE A 294 80.58 -13.62 48.97
C ILE A 294 81.86 -13.93 48.16
N PHE A 295 81.90 -13.58 46.87
CA PHE A 295 83.04 -13.84 45.98
C PHE A 295 83.93 -12.61 45.67
N LYS A 296 84.17 -11.73 46.65
CA LYS A 296 85.31 -10.79 46.56
C LYS A 296 86.60 -11.50 46.99
N PHE A 297 87.27 -12.11 46.02
CA PHE A 297 88.72 -12.32 46.02
C PHE A 297 89.32 -11.59 44.83
#